data_AF-A0A517PAT5-F1
#
_entry.id   AF-A0A517PAT5-F1
#
_cell.length_a   1.000
_cell.length_b   1.000
_cell.length_c   1.000
_cell.angle_alpha   90.00
_cell.angle_beta   90.00
_cell.angle_gamma   90.00
#
_symmetry.space_group_name_H-M   'P 1'
#
loop_
_entity.id
_entity.type
_entity.pdbx_description
1 polymer ?
#
loop_
_entity_poly.entity_id
_entity_poly.type
_entity_poly.pdbx_seq_one_letter_code
_entity_poly.pdbx_strand_id
1 'polypeptide(L)'
;MTEDACLLDLNQRAAVDAVIRRHCVLRGWTLHALNVRTNHVHVVVASGEASPKRVREELKSWSTRTLKKVSGSGREKWWTAGGDIAFLFSDAALAEKIEYVLHGQ
;
A
#
# COMPACT_ATOMS: atom_id res chain seq x y z
N MET A 1 1.26 4.73 -25.48
CA MET A 1 2.45 5.14 -24.72
C MET A 1 2.52 4.33 -23.43
N THR A 2 3.54 3.50 -23.31
CA THR A 2 3.96 2.88 -22.05
C THR A 2 4.70 3.95 -21.25
N GLU A 3 4.23 4.26 -20.05
CA GLU A 3 4.98 5.13 -19.13
C GLU A 3 6.17 4.37 -18.56
N ASP A 4 7.26 5.06 -18.26
CA ASP A 4 8.42 4.48 -17.58
C ASP A 4 8.05 3.87 -16.23
N ALA A 5 8.93 3.02 -15.69
CA ALA A 5 8.77 2.43 -14.37
C ALA A 5 8.47 3.52 -13.32
N CYS A 6 7.43 3.30 -12.51
CA CYS A 6 7.07 4.22 -11.44
C CYS A 6 8.00 4.03 -10.26
N LEU A 7 8.86 5.02 -9.98
CA LEU A 7 9.68 5.07 -8.78
C LEU A 7 9.22 6.22 -7.88
N LEU A 8 9.06 5.92 -6.60
CA LEU A 8 8.65 6.85 -5.57
C LEU A 8 9.87 7.46 -4.89
N ASP A 9 9.94 8.79 -4.90
CA ASP A 9 10.93 9.54 -4.13
C ASP A 9 10.62 9.51 -2.61
N LEU A 10 11.45 10.16 -1.79
CA LEU A 10 11.26 10.22 -0.34
C LEU A 10 9.92 10.88 0.07
N ASN A 11 9.54 11.98 -0.58
CA ASN A 11 8.33 12.73 -0.25
C ASN A 11 7.08 11.96 -0.67
N GLN A 12 7.11 11.34 -1.85
CA GLN A 12 6.05 10.50 -2.38
C GLN A 12 5.84 9.27 -1.49
N ARG A 13 6.92 8.61 -1.05
CA ARG A 13 6.83 7.48 -0.13
C ARG A 13 6.21 7.87 1.21
N ALA A 14 6.66 8.98 1.81
CA ALA A 14 6.10 9.50 3.05
C ALA A 14 4.60 9.84 2.91
N ALA A 15 4.20 10.44 1.78
CA ALA A 15 2.81 10.78 1.52
C ALA A 15 1.93 9.52 1.33
N VAL A 16 2.44 8.49 0.65
CA VAL A 16 1.77 7.19 0.51
C VAL A 16 1.63 6.47 1.84
N ASP A 17 2.68 6.45 2.67
CA ASP A 17 2.62 5.87 4.02
C ASP A 17 1.52 6.55 4.86
N ALA A 18 1.54 7.89 4.90
CA ALA A 18 0.59 8.67 5.68
C ALA A 18 -0.87 8.46 5.22
N VAL A 19 -1.13 8.42 3.91
CA VAL A 19 -2.50 8.25 3.41
C VAL A 19 -3.02 6.83 3.63
N ILE A 20 -2.17 5.80 3.52
CA ILE A 20 -2.57 4.41 3.80
C ILE A 20 -2.96 4.28 5.27
N ARG A 21 -2.12 4.77 6.20
CA ARG A 21 -2.42 4.76 7.63
C ARG A 21 -3.74 5.47 7.93
N ARG A 22 -3.94 6.66 7.38
CA ARG A 22 -5.19 7.42 7.55
C ARG A 22 -6.41 6.68 7.00
N HIS A 23 -6.28 6.05 5.83
CA HIS A 23 -7.38 5.31 5.22
C HIS A 23 -7.75 4.07 6.04
N CYS A 24 -6.76 3.34 6.58
CA CYS A 24 -7.02 2.25 7.51
C CYS A 24 -7.82 2.72 8.73
N VAL A 25 -7.42 3.85 9.35
CA VAL A 25 -8.17 4.44 10.48
C VAL A 25 -9.60 4.80 10.08
N LEU A 26 -9.80 5.47 8.94
CA LEU A 26 -11.13 5.85 8.44
C LEU A 26 -12.05 4.63 8.25
N ARG A 27 -11.48 3.50 7.84
CA ARG A 27 -12.20 2.26 7.56
C ARG A 27 -12.35 1.34 8.76
N GLY A 28 -11.76 1.70 9.91
CA GLY A 28 -11.69 0.81 11.08
C GLY A 28 -10.86 -0.45 10.81
N TRP A 29 -9.92 -0.39 9.87
CA TRP A 29 -9.01 -1.50 9.58
C TRP A 29 -7.78 -1.43 10.48
N THR A 30 -7.37 -2.58 11.01
CA THR A 30 -6.16 -2.70 11.82
C THR A 30 -4.96 -2.88 10.91
N LEU A 31 -4.11 -1.85 10.84
CA LEU A 31 -2.85 -1.91 10.09
C LEU A 31 -1.75 -2.48 10.98
N HIS A 32 -1.29 -3.69 10.67
CA HIS A 32 -0.23 -4.38 11.42
C HIS A 32 1.17 -3.98 10.96
N ALA A 33 1.37 -3.86 9.65
CA ALA A 33 2.65 -3.44 9.07
C ALA A 33 2.43 -2.71 7.75
N LEU A 34 3.31 -1.74 7.48
CA LEU A 34 3.34 -0.98 6.23
C LEU A 34 4.79 -0.65 5.90
N ASN A 35 5.20 -0.95 4.68
CA ASN A 35 6.50 -0.56 4.15
C ASN A 35 6.35 -0.04 2.72
N VAL A 36 6.66 1.24 2.53
CA VAL A 36 6.59 1.92 1.23
C VAL A 36 8.02 2.03 0.68
N ARG A 37 8.38 1.10 -0.22
CA ARG A 37 9.67 1.12 -0.92
C ARG A 37 9.61 2.04 -2.14
N THR A 38 10.72 2.17 -2.83
CA THR A 38 10.84 3.04 -4.02
C THR A 38 10.04 2.50 -5.21
N ASN A 39 9.84 1.20 -5.34
CA ASN A 39 9.14 0.60 -6.50
C ASN A 39 7.94 -0.28 -6.11
N HIS A 40 7.68 -0.49 -4.83
CA HIS A 40 6.59 -1.35 -4.35
C HIS A 40 6.12 -0.96 -2.95
N VAL A 41 4.94 -1.43 -2.55
CA VAL A 41 4.36 -1.18 -1.23
C VAL A 41 3.86 -2.48 -0.63
N HIS A 42 4.27 -2.78 0.59
CA HIS A 42 3.79 -3.92 1.37
C HIS A 42 2.89 -3.47 2.50
N VAL A 43 1.77 -4.19 2.69
CA VAL A 43 0.77 -3.88 3.72
C VAL A 43 0.28 -5.18 4.35
N VAL A 44 0.28 -5.25 5.68
CA VAL A 44 -0.39 -6.30 6.45
C VAL A 44 -1.55 -5.66 7.21
N VAL A 45 -2.77 -6.08 6.94
CA VAL A 45 -3.98 -5.42 7.45
C VAL A 45 -5.08 -6.43 7.76
N ALA A 46 -5.72 -6.28 8.92
CA ALA A 46 -6.99 -6.93 9.23
C ALA A 46 -8.13 -5.98 8.86
N SER A 47 -8.97 -6.41 7.92
CA SER A 47 -9.96 -5.55 7.26
C SER A 47 -11.42 -5.92 7.52
N GLY A 48 -11.65 -6.85 8.46
CA GLY A 48 -12.98 -7.37 8.79
C GLY A 48 -13.62 -8.06 7.59
N GLU A 49 -14.81 -7.63 7.22
CA GLU A 49 -15.59 -8.19 6.11
C GLU A 49 -15.16 -7.67 4.72
N ALA A 50 -14.24 -6.70 4.65
CA ALA A 50 -13.81 -6.15 3.37
C ALA A 50 -13.02 -7.20 2.57
N SER A 51 -13.42 -7.43 1.32
CA SER A 51 -12.69 -8.37 0.47
C SER A 51 -11.25 -7.89 0.18
N PRO A 52 -10.27 -8.79 0.03
CA PRO A 52 -8.88 -8.40 -0.25
C PRO A 52 -8.72 -7.57 -1.52
N LYS A 53 -9.54 -7.85 -2.54
CA LYS A 53 -9.59 -7.06 -3.77
C LYS A 53 -9.98 -5.60 -3.48
N ARG A 54 -11.04 -5.40 -2.68
CA ARG A 54 -11.50 -4.06 -2.28
C ARG A 54 -10.44 -3.32 -1.47
N VAL A 55 -9.81 -4.00 -0.51
CA VAL A 55 -8.70 -3.41 0.29
C VAL A 55 -7.60 -2.88 -0.63
N ARG A 56 -7.09 -3.72 -1.54
CA ARG A 56 -6.03 -3.35 -2.48
C ARG A 56 -6.43 -2.19 -3.40
N GLU A 57 -7.64 -2.24 -3.97
CA GLU A 57 -8.14 -1.21 -4.90
C GLU A 57 -8.29 0.15 -4.22
N GLU A 58 -8.81 0.16 -3.00
CA GLU A 58 -8.98 1.40 -2.25
C GLU A 58 -7.63 2.00 -1.83
N LEU A 59 -6.71 1.19 -1.30
CA LEU A 59 -5.37 1.66 -0.94
C LEU A 59 -4.63 2.23 -2.15
N LYS A 60 -4.69 1.57 -3.31
CA LYS A 60 -4.14 2.10 -4.56
C LYS A 60 -4.79 3.41 -4.97
N SER A 61 -6.12 3.49 -4.94
CA SER A 61 -6.88 4.68 -5.33
C SER A 61 -6.53 5.90 -4.48
N TRP A 62 -6.50 5.75 -3.16
CA TRP A 62 -6.14 6.84 -2.24
C TRP A 62 -4.67 7.25 -2.36
N SER A 63 -3.78 6.28 -2.57
CA SER A 63 -2.37 6.57 -2.84
C SER A 63 -2.19 7.33 -4.15
N THR A 64 -2.87 6.93 -5.23
CA THR A 64 -2.85 7.65 -6.52
C THR A 64 -3.33 9.09 -6.38
N ARG A 65 -4.46 9.31 -5.67
CA ARG A 65 -4.97 10.67 -5.41
C ARG A 65 -3.96 11.55 -4.67
N THR A 66 -3.20 10.96 -3.76
CA THR A 66 -2.17 11.66 -2.99
C THR A 66 -0.94 11.94 -3.84
N LEU A 67 -0.46 10.94 -4.57
CA LEU A 67 0.68 11.04 -5.48
C LEU A 67 0.46 12.13 -6.52
N LYS A 68 -0.71 12.18 -7.16
CA LYS A 68 -1.08 13.25 -8.11
C LYS A 68 -1.01 14.66 -7.51
N LYS A 69 -1.29 14.81 -6.21
CA LYS A 69 -1.22 16.11 -5.52
C LYS A 69 0.20 16.53 -5.19
N VAL A 70 1.06 15.58 -4.80
CA VAL A 70 2.41 15.87 -4.30
C VAL A 70 3.48 15.82 -5.38
N SER A 71 3.26 15.09 -6.48
CA SER A 71 4.26 14.94 -7.54
C SER A 71 4.32 16.13 -8.49
N GLY A 72 3.21 16.86 -8.67
CA GLY A 72 3.07 17.85 -9.74
C GLY A 72 3.27 17.29 -11.15
N SER A 73 3.32 15.96 -11.30
CA SER A 73 3.61 15.28 -12.57
C SER A 73 2.32 14.98 -13.33
N GLY A 74 2.38 15.00 -14.66
CA GLY A 74 1.30 14.55 -15.53
C GLY A 74 1.18 13.01 -15.63
N ARG A 75 1.70 12.28 -14.64
CA ARG A 75 1.72 10.81 -14.65
C ARG A 75 0.34 10.25 -14.35
N GLU A 76 -0.14 9.36 -15.21
CA GLU A 76 -1.45 8.75 -15.06
C GLU A 76 -1.37 7.34 -14.44
N LYS A 77 -0.31 6.57 -14.72
CA LYS A 77 -0.20 5.16 -14.26
C LYS A 77 0.79 5.00 -13.11
N TRP A 78 0.29 5.13 -11.88
CA TRP A 78 1.08 4.98 -10.65
C TRP A 78 1.28 3.54 -10.18
N TRP A 79 0.38 2.63 -10.57
CA TRP A 79 0.41 1.23 -10.14
C TRP A 79 0.17 0.31 -11.32
N THR A 80 0.77 -0.88 -11.27
CA THR A 80 0.36 -2.00 -12.11
C THR A 80 -1.07 -2.45 -11.77
N ALA A 81 -1.74 -3.09 -12.71
CA ALA A 81 -3.01 -3.75 -12.44
C ALA A 81 -2.80 -4.91 -11.44
N GLY A 82 -3.74 -5.12 -10.52
CA GLY A 82 -3.64 -6.23 -9.56
C GLY A 82 -2.66 -5.97 -8.42
N GLY A 83 -1.83 -6.96 -8.07
CA GLY A 83 -0.91 -6.96 -6.94
C GLY A 83 -1.05 -8.24 -6.11
N ASP A 84 0.01 -8.65 -5.42
CA ASP A 84 0.01 -9.88 -4.63
C ASP A 84 -0.91 -9.78 -3.41
N ILE A 85 -1.59 -10.88 -3.08
CA ILE A 85 -2.50 -11.00 -1.94
C ILE A 85 -2.25 -12.36 -1.30
N ALA A 86 -1.84 -12.34 -0.04
CA ALA A 86 -1.71 -13.52 0.80
C ALA A 86 -2.66 -13.43 2.00
N PHE A 87 -3.36 -14.53 2.29
CA PHE A 87 -4.17 -14.65 3.49
C PHE A 87 -3.34 -15.25 4.62
N LEU A 88 -3.47 -14.68 5.83
CA LEU A 88 -2.76 -15.13 7.02
C LEU A 88 -3.81 -15.66 8.00
N PHE A 89 -3.73 -16.96 8.31
CA PHE A 89 -4.76 -17.67 9.09
C PHE A 89 -4.31 -18.05 10.51
N SER A 90 -3.10 -17.67 10.91
CA SER A 90 -2.57 -17.92 12.24
C SER A 90 -1.74 -16.75 12.74
N ASP A 91 -1.64 -16.61 14.06
CA ASP A 91 -0.83 -15.57 14.70
C ASP A 91 0.65 -15.71 14.35
N ALA A 92 1.14 -16.94 14.21
CA ALA A 92 2.52 -17.21 13.78
C ALA A 92 2.79 -16.68 12.36
N ALA A 93 1.88 -16.97 11.41
CA ALA A 93 1.99 -16.46 10.04
C ALA A 93 1.85 -14.94 9.99
N LEU A 94 1.00 -14.36 10.85
CA LEU A 94 0.87 -12.91 11.00
C LEU A 94 2.17 -12.27 11.48
N ALA A 95 2.75 -12.79 12.56
CA ALA A 95 3.99 -12.28 13.14
C ALA A 95 5.16 -12.37 12.15
N GLU A 96 5.32 -13.51 11.49
CA GLU A 96 6.35 -13.70 10.46
C GLU A 96 6.21 -12.70 9.32
N LYS A 97 4.98 -12.47 8.84
CA LYS A 97 4.76 -11.54 7.73
C LYS A 97 4.97 -10.08 8.13
N ILE A 98 4.62 -9.70 9.36
CA ILE A 98 4.93 -8.39 9.92
C ILE A 98 6.45 -8.16 9.91
N GLU A 99 7.21 -9.12 10.44
CA GLU A 99 8.68 -9.04 10.49
C GLU A 99 9.29 -8.90 9.08
N TYR A 100 8.86 -9.77 8.16
CA TYR A 100 9.28 -9.70 6.76
C TYR A 100 9.00 -8.33 6.12
N VAL A 101 7.80 -7.76 6.36
CA VAL A 101 7.43 -6.46 5.80
C VAL A 101 8.25 -5.32 6.40
N LEU A 102 8.53 -5.34 7.71
CA LEU A 102 9.26 -4.27 8.36
C LEU A 102 10.78 -4.32 8.12
N HIS A 103 11.35 -5.53 8.05
CA HIS A 103 12.80 -5.72 8.10
C HIS A 103 13.40 -6.51 6.94
N GLY A 104 12.62 -7.35 6.25
CA GLY A 104 13.12 -8.30 5.24
C GLY A 104 12.95 -7.90 3.76
N GLN A 105 12.30 -6.76 3.46
CA GLN A 105 12.06 -6.30 2.07
C GLN A 105 13.22 -5.56 1.42
#